data_AF-A0A852H924-F1
#
_entry.id   AF-A0A852H924-F1
#
_cell.length_a   1.000
_cell.length_b   1.000
_cell.length_c   1.000
_cell.angle_alpha   90.00
_cell.angle_beta   90.00
_cell.angle_gamma   90.00
#
_symmetry.space_group_name_H-M   'P 1'
#
loop_
_entity.id
_entity.type
_entity.pdbx_description
1 polymer ?
#
loop_
_entity_poly.entity_id
_entity_poly.type
_entity_poly.pdbx_seq_one_letter_code
_entity_poly.pdbx_strand_id
1 'polypeptide(L)'
;RYPPAAGGNEDVQIGVLFASKAILQLLVNPLSGTLIDRVGYEVPLLAGLAVMFLSTSTFAFAENYATLFAARSLQGLGSAFADTAGIALIADRYAEEPARSRALGTALACISFGSLAAPPFGGVLYEFAGKRVPFLVLACVCLLDGLLLLALAPPCATGARANMPVGTPIHRLMIDPYIAVVAGALATCNIPLAFLEPTIANWMKDSMGASEWEVGLTWLPAFFPHVLGVYVTVRLAAAYPHLQWFYGALGMAIIGASSCLVPACRNFGQVIIPLCGICFGIALV
;
A
#
# COMPACT_ATOMS: atom_id res chain seq x y z
N ARG A 1 1.32 17.43 -38.26
CA ARG A 1 0.02 16.78 -37.96
C ARG A 1 0.33 15.38 -37.46
N TYR A 2 0.40 15.19 -36.15
CA TYR A 2 0.46 13.85 -35.55
C TYR A 2 -0.93 13.21 -35.73
N PRO A 3 -1.03 11.91 -36.11
CA PRO A 3 -2.32 11.24 -36.17
C PRO A 3 -2.91 11.12 -34.74
N PRO A 4 -4.24 11.24 -34.57
CA PRO A 4 -4.88 11.03 -33.29
C PRO A 4 -5.20 9.54 -33.03
N ALA A 5 -5.15 9.17 -31.75
CA ALA A 5 -5.81 8.02 -31.12
C ALA A 5 -5.33 6.59 -31.44
N ALA A 6 -4.46 6.08 -30.55
CA ALA A 6 -4.39 4.64 -30.22
C ALA A 6 -4.20 4.37 -28.70
N GLY A 7 -3.72 5.35 -27.90
CA GLY A 7 -3.43 5.16 -26.47
C GLY A 7 -4.62 5.11 -25.50
N GLY A 8 -5.80 5.63 -25.89
CA GLY A 8 -6.92 5.77 -24.96
C GLY A 8 -7.48 4.46 -24.39
N ASN A 9 -7.30 3.33 -25.08
CA ASN A 9 -7.77 2.03 -24.60
C ASN A 9 -6.75 1.38 -23.65
N GLU A 10 -5.46 1.63 -23.85
CA GLU A 10 -4.37 1.09 -23.03
C GLU A 10 -4.33 1.75 -21.65
N ASP A 11 -4.47 3.08 -21.59
CA ASP A 11 -4.55 3.83 -20.33
C ASP A 11 -5.73 3.37 -19.46
N VAL A 12 -6.90 3.18 -20.09
CA VAL A 12 -8.10 2.67 -19.41
C VAL A 12 -7.87 1.24 -18.92
N GLN A 13 -7.23 0.39 -19.71
CA GLN A 13 -6.88 -0.99 -19.33
C GLN A 13 -5.92 -1.02 -18.13
N ILE A 14 -4.90 -0.14 -18.10
CA ILE A 14 -3.98 -0.01 -16.97
C ILE A 14 -4.75 0.46 -15.72
N GLY A 15 -5.59 1.50 -15.85
CA GLY A 15 -6.41 1.98 -14.74
C GLY A 15 -7.32 0.89 -14.16
N VAL A 16 -7.95 0.08 -15.02
CA VAL A 16 -8.79 -1.06 -14.61
C VAL A 16 -7.99 -2.15 -13.90
N LEU A 17 -6.74 -2.42 -14.31
CA LEU A 17 -5.82 -3.34 -13.63
C LEU A 17 -5.48 -2.90 -12.20
N PHE A 18 -5.23 -1.61 -11.98
CA PHE A 18 -4.99 -1.07 -10.64
C PHE A 18 -6.26 -1.10 -9.78
N ALA A 19 -7.40 -0.73 -10.37
CA ALA A 19 -8.69 -0.73 -9.68
C ALA A 19 -9.14 -2.14 -9.27
N SER A 20 -8.93 -3.17 -10.10
CA SER A 20 -9.37 -4.54 -9.78
C SER A 20 -8.69 -5.10 -8.53
N LYS A 21 -7.39 -4.82 -8.35
CA LYS A 21 -6.66 -5.16 -7.13
C LYS A 21 -7.29 -4.47 -5.91
N ALA A 22 -7.51 -3.16 -5.99
CA ALA A 22 -8.07 -2.38 -4.88
C ALA A 22 -9.50 -2.80 -4.51
N ILE A 23 -10.36 -3.06 -5.51
CA ILE A 23 -11.74 -3.51 -5.31
C ILE A 23 -11.76 -4.88 -4.64
N LEU A 24 -10.99 -5.86 -5.13
CA LEU A 24 -10.94 -7.17 -4.47
C LEU A 24 -10.36 -7.09 -3.07
N GLN A 25 -9.30 -6.30 -2.86
CA GLN A 25 -8.73 -6.10 -1.53
C GLN A 25 -9.78 -5.53 -0.56
N LEU A 26 -10.54 -4.52 -0.98
CA LEU A 26 -11.63 -3.93 -0.19
C LEU A 26 -12.73 -4.95 0.14
N LEU A 27 -13.15 -5.76 -0.84
CA LEU A 27 -14.21 -6.76 -0.64
C LEU A 27 -13.77 -7.93 0.25
N VAL A 28 -12.49 -8.30 0.19
CA VAL A 28 -11.94 -9.43 0.92
C VAL A 28 -11.56 -9.07 2.36
N ASN A 29 -11.13 -7.83 2.63
CA ASN A 29 -10.71 -7.39 3.97
C ASN A 29 -11.71 -7.73 5.11
N PRO A 30 -13.03 -7.56 4.95
CA PRO A 30 -13.99 -7.98 5.99
C PRO A 30 -14.05 -9.49 6.16
N LEU A 31 -13.93 -10.24 5.05
CA LEU A 31 -13.97 -11.70 5.05
C LEU A 31 -12.71 -12.27 5.72
N SER A 32 -11.55 -11.68 5.45
CA SER A 32 -10.27 -12.11 6.04
C SER A 32 -10.28 -11.97 7.55
N GLY A 33 -10.84 -10.89 8.10
CA GLY A 33 -11.02 -10.73 9.55
C GLY A 33 -11.80 -11.90 10.18
N THR A 34 -12.96 -12.25 9.61
CA THR A 34 -13.76 -13.38 10.11
C THR A 34 -13.07 -14.74 9.96
N LEU A 35 -12.22 -14.88 8.94
CA LEU A 35 -11.45 -16.10 8.71
C LEU A 35 -10.34 -16.22 9.75
N ILE A 36 -9.61 -15.13 10.00
CA ILE A 36 -8.59 -15.02 11.04
C ILE A 36 -9.16 -15.39 12.40
N ASP A 37 -10.35 -14.90 12.74
CA ASP A 37 -11.04 -15.23 13.99
C ASP A 37 -11.35 -16.73 14.12
N ARG A 38 -11.52 -17.46 13.01
CA ARG A 38 -11.88 -18.89 12.99
C ARG A 38 -10.68 -19.83 12.93
N VAL A 39 -9.67 -19.51 12.13
CA VAL A 39 -8.54 -20.42 11.86
C VAL A 39 -7.21 -19.93 12.45
N GLY A 40 -7.19 -18.76 13.07
CA GLY A 40 -5.98 -18.10 13.61
C GLY A 40 -5.29 -17.20 12.58
N TYR A 41 -4.20 -16.54 12.99
CA TYR A 41 -3.48 -15.56 12.17
C TYR A 41 -2.51 -16.19 11.16
N GLU A 42 -1.81 -17.25 11.55
CA GLU A 42 -0.71 -17.82 10.75
C GLU A 42 -1.18 -18.45 9.44
N VAL A 43 -2.33 -19.14 9.45
CA VAL A 43 -2.85 -19.85 8.27
C VAL A 43 -3.31 -18.86 7.18
N PRO A 44 -4.14 -17.84 7.47
CA PRO A 44 -4.49 -16.81 6.49
C PRO A 44 -3.29 -16.02 6.01
N LEU A 45 -2.31 -15.71 6.89
CA LEU A 45 -1.10 -15.00 6.51
C LEU A 45 -0.27 -15.80 5.49
N LEU A 46 -0.02 -17.09 5.77
CA LEU A 46 0.72 -17.96 4.85
C LEU A 46 -0.03 -18.18 3.54
N ALA A 47 -1.35 -18.37 3.60
CA ALA A 47 -2.19 -18.50 2.41
C ALA A 47 -2.15 -17.23 1.55
N GLY A 48 -2.23 -16.05 2.17
CA GLY A 48 -2.12 -14.75 1.51
C GLY A 48 -0.78 -14.59 0.80
N LEU A 49 0.33 -14.88 1.48
CA LEU A 49 1.68 -14.84 0.93
C LEU A 49 1.86 -15.83 -0.24
N ALA A 50 1.32 -17.05 -0.13
CA ALA A 50 1.36 -18.03 -1.21
C ALA A 50 0.57 -17.58 -2.44
N VAL A 51 -0.62 -17.00 -2.25
CA VAL A 51 -1.42 -16.43 -3.34
C VAL A 51 -0.70 -15.24 -3.98
N MET A 52 -0.08 -14.36 -3.19
CA MET A 52 0.74 -13.26 -3.71
C MET A 52 1.94 -13.75 -4.51
N PHE A 53 2.65 -14.77 -4.04
CA PHE A 53 3.77 -15.39 -4.76
C PHE A 53 3.32 -15.95 -6.12
N LEU A 54 2.27 -16.77 -6.13
CA LEU A 54 1.75 -17.41 -7.35
C LEU A 54 1.22 -16.38 -8.34
N SER A 55 0.46 -15.40 -7.87
CA SER A 55 -0.11 -14.35 -8.71
C SER A 55 0.96 -13.41 -9.28
N THR A 56 1.98 -13.05 -8.49
CA THR A 56 3.09 -12.20 -8.96
C THR A 56 3.98 -12.94 -9.95
N SER A 57 4.24 -14.23 -9.72
CA SER A 57 4.93 -15.10 -10.68
C SER A 57 4.14 -15.22 -11.98
N THR A 58 2.82 -15.43 -11.89
CA THR A 58 1.94 -15.46 -13.07
C THR A 58 1.96 -14.14 -13.82
N PHE A 59 1.96 -13.00 -13.11
CA PHE A 59 2.04 -11.67 -13.70
C PHE A 59 3.36 -11.46 -14.47
N ALA A 60 4.48 -12.02 -13.99
CA ALA A 60 5.78 -11.93 -14.66
C ALA A 60 5.81 -12.62 -16.04
N PHE A 61 5.07 -13.72 -16.20
CA PHE A 61 5.01 -14.50 -17.44
C PHE A 61 3.73 -14.24 -18.27
N ALA A 62 2.86 -13.36 -17.81
CA ALA A 62 1.59 -13.09 -18.48
C ALA A 62 1.79 -12.30 -19.78
N GLU A 63 1.29 -12.87 -20.88
CA GLU A 63 1.32 -12.26 -22.22
C GLU A 63 -0.06 -11.74 -22.66
N ASN A 64 -1.14 -12.12 -21.95
CA ASN A 64 -2.51 -11.74 -22.27
C ASN A 64 -3.10 -10.80 -21.19
N TYR A 65 -3.92 -9.82 -21.61
CA TYR A 65 -4.59 -8.90 -20.69
C TYR A 65 -5.46 -9.61 -19.64
N ALA A 66 -6.22 -10.63 -20.05
CA ALA A 66 -7.05 -11.41 -19.14
C ALA A 66 -6.23 -12.10 -18.03
N THR A 67 -5.04 -12.61 -18.36
CA THR A 67 -4.13 -13.21 -17.37
C THR A 67 -3.52 -12.17 -16.43
N LEU A 68 -3.18 -10.98 -16.94
CA LEU A 68 -2.71 -9.86 -16.11
C LEU A 68 -3.81 -9.40 -15.14
N PHE A 69 -5.05 -9.32 -15.61
CA PHE A 69 -6.22 -8.94 -14.82
C PHE A 69 -6.50 -9.96 -13.71
N ALA A 70 -6.51 -11.25 -14.04
CA ALA A 70 -6.70 -12.31 -13.07
C ALA A 70 -5.57 -12.33 -12.03
N ALA A 71 -4.32 -12.18 -12.46
CA ALA A 71 -3.16 -12.12 -11.56
C ALA A 71 -3.23 -10.91 -10.62
N ARG A 72 -3.62 -9.72 -11.10
CA ARG A 72 -3.79 -8.53 -10.24
C ARG A 72 -4.93 -8.67 -9.25
N SER A 73 -6.02 -9.27 -9.69
CA SER A 73 -7.16 -9.61 -8.85
C SER A 73 -6.74 -10.56 -7.72
N LEU A 74 -6.01 -11.62 -8.04
CA LEU A 74 -5.46 -12.55 -7.05
C LEU A 74 -4.45 -11.90 -6.10
N GLN A 75 -3.63 -10.95 -6.58
CA GLN A 75 -2.77 -10.17 -5.68
C GLN A 75 -3.58 -9.39 -4.64
N GLY A 76 -4.71 -8.78 -5.02
CA GLY A 76 -5.60 -8.08 -4.09
C GLY A 76 -6.21 -9.01 -3.03
N LEU A 77 -6.59 -10.23 -3.43
CA LEU A 77 -7.04 -11.28 -2.52
C LEU A 77 -5.92 -11.68 -1.55
N GLY A 78 -4.73 -11.96 -2.06
CA GLY A 78 -3.58 -12.37 -1.25
C GLY A 78 -3.11 -11.28 -0.27
N SER A 79 -3.04 -10.03 -0.73
CA SER A 79 -2.64 -8.90 0.11
C SER A 79 -3.66 -8.61 1.19
N ALA A 80 -4.97 -8.73 0.93
CA ALA A 80 -5.99 -8.58 1.96
C ALA A 80 -5.77 -9.55 3.14
N PHE A 81 -5.51 -10.83 2.85
CA PHE A 81 -5.23 -11.81 3.91
C PHE A 81 -3.91 -11.52 4.62
N ALA A 82 -2.84 -11.20 3.88
CA ALA A 82 -1.53 -10.95 4.46
C ALA A 82 -1.53 -9.69 5.36
N ASP A 83 -2.08 -8.58 4.86
CA ASP A 83 -2.13 -7.31 5.57
C ASP A 83 -2.97 -7.43 6.86
N THR A 84 -4.18 -7.99 6.75
CA THR A 84 -5.07 -8.13 7.90
C THR A 84 -4.53 -9.11 8.95
N ALA A 85 -4.00 -10.26 8.53
CA ALA A 85 -3.45 -11.25 9.45
C ALA A 85 -2.14 -10.79 10.09
N GLY A 86 -1.26 -10.12 9.33
CA GLY A 86 0.01 -9.60 9.84
C GLY A 86 -0.18 -8.51 10.90
N ILE A 87 -1.05 -7.53 10.63
CA ILE A 87 -1.36 -6.47 11.59
C ILE A 87 -2.04 -7.06 12.84
N ALA A 88 -2.98 -7.99 12.67
CA ALA A 88 -3.67 -8.62 13.79
C ALA A 88 -2.74 -9.50 14.65
N LEU A 89 -1.79 -10.23 14.03
CA LEU A 89 -0.77 -11.01 14.74
C LEU A 89 0.13 -10.12 15.60
N ILE A 90 0.53 -8.95 15.09
CA ILE A 90 1.31 -7.98 15.87
C ILE A 90 0.48 -7.45 17.04
N ALA A 91 -0.79 -7.11 16.80
CA ALA A 91 -1.69 -6.60 17.84
C ALA A 91 -1.93 -7.63 18.95
N ASP A 92 -2.04 -8.92 18.61
CA ASP A 92 -2.23 -10.02 19.57
C ASP A 92 -0.96 -10.32 20.37
N ARG A 93 0.22 -10.27 19.73
CA ARG A 93 1.50 -10.58 20.39
C ARG A 93 1.89 -9.58 21.47
N TYR A 94 1.46 -8.32 21.33
CA TYR A 94 1.74 -7.25 22.30
C TYR A 94 0.47 -6.89 23.08
N ALA A 95 0.30 -7.47 24.28
CA ALA A 95 -0.87 -7.24 25.12
C ALA A 95 -0.90 -5.84 25.77
N GLU A 96 0.26 -5.23 26.03
CA GLU A 96 0.35 -3.90 26.65
C GLU A 96 0.09 -2.79 25.62
N GLU A 97 -0.92 -1.95 25.86
CA GLU A 97 -1.29 -0.76 25.06
C GLU A 97 -0.08 0.04 24.51
N PRO A 98 0.89 0.50 25.34
CA PRO A 98 2.02 1.30 24.85
C PRO A 98 3.01 0.48 23.98
N ALA A 99 3.21 -0.80 24.27
CA ALA A 99 4.07 -1.67 23.47
C ALA A 99 3.42 -2.01 22.13
N ARG A 100 2.11 -2.30 22.14
CA ARG A 100 1.29 -2.59 20.96
C ARG A 100 1.26 -1.41 19.99
N SER A 101 1.00 -0.21 20.49
CA SER A 101 0.98 1.01 19.68
C SER A 101 2.33 1.28 19.00
N ARG A 102 3.45 1.07 19.73
CA ARG A 102 4.80 1.19 19.15
C ARG A 102 5.06 0.15 18.07
N ALA A 103 4.72 -1.12 18.33
CA ALA A 103 4.93 -2.21 17.37
C ALA A 103 4.11 -2.00 16.08
N LEU A 104 2.83 -1.64 16.21
CA LEU A 104 1.97 -1.30 15.07
C LEU A 104 2.49 -0.07 14.31
N GLY A 105 2.95 0.96 15.02
CA GLY A 105 3.58 2.13 14.42
C GLY A 105 4.84 1.79 13.61
N THR A 106 5.70 0.90 14.13
CA THR A 106 6.87 0.41 13.37
C THR A 106 6.48 -0.41 12.15
N ALA A 107 5.44 -1.25 12.25
CA ALA A 107 4.97 -2.06 11.12
C ALA A 107 4.40 -1.19 9.99
N LEU A 108 3.56 -0.21 10.33
CA LEU A 108 3.02 0.76 9.37
C LEU A 108 4.13 1.59 8.71
N ALA A 109 5.15 2.00 9.48
CA ALA A 109 6.32 2.68 8.93
C ALA A 109 7.09 1.80 7.94
N CYS A 110 7.23 0.50 8.20
CA CYS A 110 7.82 -0.45 7.25
C CYS A 110 6.98 -0.62 5.97
N ILE A 111 5.65 -0.65 6.08
CA ILE A 111 4.74 -0.70 4.92
C ILE A 111 4.93 0.54 4.04
N SER A 112 4.90 1.71 4.66
CA SER A 112 5.16 2.99 3.97
C SER A 112 6.56 3.04 3.33
N PHE A 113 7.58 2.52 4.02
CA PHE A 113 8.93 2.44 3.47
C PHE A 113 8.94 1.57 2.21
N GLY A 114 8.29 0.40 2.26
CA GLY A 114 8.19 -0.51 1.13
C GLY A 114 7.47 0.09 -0.08
N SER A 115 6.36 0.80 0.14
CA SER A 115 5.59 1.43 -0.95
C SER A 115 6.36 2.54 -1.66
N LEU A 116 7.20 3.30 -0.95
CA LEU A 116 8.02 4.36 -1.53
C LEU A 116 9.33 3.86 -2.14
N ALA A 117 9.90 2.80 -1.58
CA ALA A 117 11.08 2.15 -2.16
C ALA A 117 10.72 1.32 -3.39
N ALA A 118 9.48 0.84 -3.54
CA ALA A 118 9.11 -0.02 -4.66
C ALA A 118 9.29 0.63 -6.05
N PRO A 119 8.83 1.87 -6.34
CA PRO A 119 8.95 2.45 -7.69
C PRO A 119 10.40 2.70 -8.15
N PRO A 120 11.31 3.29 -7.34
CA PRO A 120 12.70 3.49 -7.75
C PRO A 120 13.43 2.18 -8.05
N PHE A 121 13.31 1.18 -7.14
CA PHE A 121 13.96 -0.12 -7.33
C PHE A 121 13.32 -0.89 -8.49
N GLY A 122 11.99 -0.83 -8.62
CA GLY A 122 11.25 -1.46 -9.71
C GLY A 122 11.62 -0.88 -11.08
N GLY A 123 11.73 0.45 -11.19
CA GLY A 123 12.12 1.14 -12.43
C GLY A 123 13.54 0.80 -12.87
N VAL A 124 14.49 0.80 -11.93
CA VAL A 124 15.89 0.40 -12.21
C VAL A 124 15.96 -1.06 -12.66
N LEU A 125 15.32 -2.00 -11.95
CA LEU A 125 15.32 -3.41 -12.35
C LEU A 125 14.65 -3.63 -13.71
N TYR A 126 13.58 -2.88 -13.99
CA TYR A 126 12.87 -2.98 -15.27
C TYR A 126 13.77 -2.56 -16.43
N GLU A 127 14.52 -1.46 -16.27
CA GLU A 127 15.36 -0.92 -17.32
C GLU A 127 16.58 -1.79 -17.62
N PHE A 128 17.28 -2.27 -16.58
CA PHE A 128 18.53 -3.02 -16.76
C PHE A 128 18.32 -4.52 -17.00
N ALA A 129 17.25 -5.11 -16.47
CA ALA A 129 17.03 -6.55 -16.48
C ALA A 129 15.72 -6.97 -17.15
N GLY A 130 14.94 -6.00 -17.64
CA GLY A 130 13.72 -6.21 -18.41
C GLY A 130 12.47 -6.44 -17.53
N LYS A 131 11.31 -6.44 -18.20
CA LYS A 131 9.97 -6.50 -17.57
C LYS A 131 9.78 -7.60 -16.53
N ARG A 132 10.39 -8.78 -16.70
CA ARG A 132 10.12 -9.95 -15.86
C ARG A 132 10.80 -9.88 -14.49
N VAL A 133 11.96 -9.23 -14.41
CA VAL A 133 12.84 -9.30 -13.25
C VAL A 133 12.28 -8.60 -12.00
N PRO A 134 11.69 -7.38 -12.07
CA PRO A 134 11.06 -6.77 -10.90
C PRO A 134 10.02 -7.67 -10.24
N PHE A 135 9.17 -8.33 -11.03
CA PHE A 135 8.13 -9.21 -10.53
C PHE A 135 8.68 -10.51 -9.94
N LEU A 136 9.71 -11.10 -10.55
CA LEU A 136 10.36 -12.29 -9.99
C LEU A 136 11.07 -11.98 -8.67
N VAL A 137 11.71 -10.81 -8.54
CA VAL A 137 12.32 -10.37 -7.29
C VAL A 137 11.25 -10.20 -6.21
N LEU A 138 10.13 -9.55 -6.52
CA LEU A 138 8.99 -9.43 -5.60
C LEU A 138 8.42 -10.80 -5.19
N ALA A 139 8.28 -11.73 -6.14
CA ALA A 139 7.86 -13.09 -5.85
C ALA A 139 8.85 -13.80 -4.90
N CYS A 140 10.16 -13.70 -5.15
CA CYS A 140 11.18 -14.25 -4.26
C CYS A 140 11.10 -13.64 -2.86
N VAL A 141 10.86 -12.32 -2.73
CA VAL A 141 10.68 -11.67 -1.43
C VAL A 141 9.45 -12.23 -0.71
N CYS A 142 8.29 -12.36 -1.38
CA CYS A 142 7.10 -12.98 -0.79
C CYS A 142 7.34 -14.43 -0.35
N LEU A 143 8.11 -15.20 -1.14
CA LEU A 143 8.45 -16.58 -0.81
C LEU A 143 9.37 -16.63 0.43
N LEU A 144 10.39 -15.77 0.50
CA LEU A 144 11.29 -15.68 1.64
C LEU A 144 10.55 -15.27 2.91
N ASP A 145 9.62 -14.33 2.82
CA ASP A 145 8.79 -13.91 3.95
C ASP A 145 7.90 -15.06 4.45
N GLY A 146 7.26 -15.80 3.54
CA GLY A 146 6.48 -16.99 3.89
C GLY A 146 7.32 -18.11 4.53
N LEU A 147 8.55 -18.32 4.04
CA LEU A 147 9.48 -19.29 4.63
C LEU A 147 9.97 -18.83 6.01
N LEU A 148 10.24 -17.54 6.18
CA LEU A 148 10.65 -16.97 7.45
C LEU A 148 9.53 -17.09 8.49
N LEU A 149 8.28 -16.85 8.07
CA LEU A 149 7.10 -17.09 8.90
C LEU A 149 7.01 -18.55 9.32
N LEU A 150 7.19 -19.51 8.41
CA LEU A 150 7.18 -20.93 8.74
C LEU A 150 8.33 -21.35 9.68
N ALA A 151 9.50 -20.73 9.55
CA ALA A 151 10.67 -21.05 10.37
C ALA A 151 10.57 -20.44 11.78
N LEU A 152 9.95 -19.26 11.92
CA LEU A 152 9.83 -18.53 13.19
C LEU A 152 8.51 -18.79 13.92
N ALA A 153 7.44 -19.14 13.20
CA ALA A 153 6.16 -19.44 13.82
C ALA A 153 6.28 -20.71 14.69
N PRO A 154 6.04 -20.62 16.00
CA PRO A 154 6.01 -21.81 16.85
C PRO A 154 4.89 -22.74 16.36
N PRO A 155 5.06 -24.08 16.41
CA PRO A 155 4.06 -25.02 15.94
C PRO A 155 2.73 -24.77 16.66
N CYS A 156 1.77 -24.24 15.90
CA CYS A 156 0.38 -23.95 16.22
C CYS A 156 0.02 -24.17 17.70
N ALA A 157 0.23 -23.16 18.54
CA ALA A 157 -0.19 -23.21 19.94
C ALA A 157 -1.72 -23.24 20.01
N THR A 158 -2.25 -24.46 19.95
CA THR A 158 -3.66 -24.83 20.03
C THR A 158 -4.36 -24.30 21.31
N GLY A 159 -3.60 -23.73 22.26
CA GLY A 159 -4.08 -23.27 23.57
C GLY A 159 -4.43 -21.79 23.73
N ALA A 160 -4.05 -20.88 22.82
CA ALA A 160 -4.38 -19.45 22.95
C ALA A 160 -5.82 -19.09 22.47
N ARG A 161 -6.54 -20.10 21.96
CA ARG A 161 -7.86 -19.97 21.29
C ARG A 161 -9.03 -19.64 22.22
N ALA A 162 -8.86 -19.77 23.54
CA ALA A 162 -9.99 -19.68 24.48
C ALA A 162 -10.28 -18.26 24.99
N ASN A 163 -9.32 -17.33 24.88
CA ASN A 163 -9.41 -16.00 25.50
C ASN A 163 -9.38 -14.83 24.51
N MET A 164 -9.49 -15.07 23.21
CA MET A 164 -9.69 -13.97 22.26
C MET A 164 -11.09 -13.39 22.51
N PRO A 165 -11.20 -12.11 22.92
CA PRO A 165 -12.49 -11.45 22.96
C PRO A 165 -13.05 -11.52 21.54
N VAL A 166 -14.30 -12.00 21.39
CA VAL A 166 -15.01 -11.88 20.12
C VAL A 166 -14.93 -10.42 19.71
N GLY A 167 -14.21 -10.15 18.61
CA GLY A 167 -14.02 -8.79 18.12
C GLY A 167 -15.37 -8.10 18.00
N THR A 168 -15.43 -6.81 18.32
CA THR A 168 -16.64 -6.02 18.07
C THR A 168 -17.03 -6.19 16.61
N PRO A 169 -18.27 -6.58 16.30
CA PRO A 169 -18.63 -6.92 14.94
C PRO A 169 -18.45 -5.69 14.03
N ILE A 170 -17.88 -5.89 12.84
CA ILE A 170 -17.50 -4.83 11.88
C ILE A 170 -18.63 -3.82 11.65
N HIS A 171 -19.89 -4.27 11.57
CA HIS A 171 -21.03 -3.38 11.39
C HIS A 171 -21.19 -2.37 12.54
N ARG A 172 -20.91 -2.75 13.80
CA ARG A 172 -20.94 -1.82 14.95
C ARG A 172 -19.82 -0.80 14.87
N LEU A 173 -18.65 -1.22 14.41
CA LEU A 173 -17.49 -0.36 14.24
C LEU A 173 -17.72 0.68 13.13
N MET A 174 -18.34 0.26 12.01
CA MET A 174 -18.67 1.15 10.89
C MET A 174 -19.81 2.14 11.20
N ILE A 175 -20.67 1.83 12.18
CA ILE A 175 -21.76 2.71 12.61
C ILE A 175 -21.25 3.79 13.59
N ASP A 176 -20.07 3.60 14.18
CA ASP A 176 -19.46 4.62 15.04
C ASP A 176 -19.08 5.85 14.18
N PRO A 177 -19.67 7.03 14.43
CA PRO A 177 -19.42 8.22 13.62
C PRO A 177 -17.95 8.67 13.69
N TYR A 178 -17.25 8.42 14.80
CA TYR A 178 -15.83 8.77 14.91
C TYR A 178 -14.97 7.88 14.01
N ILE A 179 -15.21 6.57 14.02
CA ILE A 179 -14.47 5.60 13.21
C ILE A 179 -14.78 5.80 11.73
N ALA A 180 -16.04 6.09 11.38
CA ALA A 180 -16.43 6.40 10.01
C ALA A 180 -15.74 7.65 9.47
N VAL A 181 -15.61 8.71 10.28
CA VAL A 181 -14.89 9.94 9.90
C VAL A 181 -13.40 9.66 9.70
N VAL A 182 -12.76 8.91 10.61
CA VAL A 182 -11.33 8.55 10.48
C VAL A 182 -11.09 7.66 9.26
N ALA A 183 -11.93 6.65 9.04
CA ALA A 183 -11.85 5.79 7.87
C ALA A 183 -12.06 6.58 6.57
N GLY A 184 -13.00 7.52 6.56
CA GLY A 184 -13.22 8.43 5.44
C GLY A 184 -12.03 9.34 5.18
N ALA A 185 -11.39 9.88 6.22
CA ALA A 185 -10.18 10.69 6.10
C ALA A 185 -9.00 9.88 5.53
N LEU A 186 -8.78 8.65 6.05
CA LEU A 186 -7.75 7.74 5.55
C LEU A 186 -7.99 7.30 4.09
N ALA A 187 -9.25 7.06 3.72
CA ALA A 187 -9.59 6.78 2.33
C ALA A 187 -9.29 8.01 1.45
N THR A 188 -9.72 9.19 1.88
CA THR A 188 -9.56 10.43 1.12
C THR A 188 -8.09 10.84 0.96
N CYS A 189 -7.24 10.60 1.96
CA CYS A 189 -5.81 10.93 1.88
C CYS A 189 -5.05 10.01 0.91
N ASN A 190 -5.46 8.76 0.76
CA ASN A 190 -4.82 7.78 -0.12
C ASN A 190 -5.31 7.84 -1.57
N ILE A 191 -6.51 8.37 -1.83
CA ILE A 191 -7.06 8.50 -3.19
C ILE A 191 -6.10 9.28 -4.13
N PRO A 192 -5.59 10.48 -3.78
CA PRO A 192 -4.67 11.22 -4.65
C PRO A 192 -3.44 10.41 -5.03
N LEU A 193 -2.83 9.70 -4.09
CA LEU A 193 -1.66 8.85 -4.35
C LEU A 193 -2.02 7.71 -5.31
N ALA A 194 -3.13 7.01 -5.05
CA ALA A 194 -3.59 5.89 -5.87
C ALA A 194 -3.94 6.29 -7.31
N PHE A 195 -4.46 7.52 -7.51
CA PHE A 195 -4.70 8.07 -8.84
C PHE A 195 -3.41 8.54 -9.51
N LEU A 196 -2.54 9.22 -8.77
CA LEU A 196 -1.31 9.76 -9.32
C LEU A 196 -0.34 8.67 -9.75
N GLU A 197 -0.23 7.57 -9.01
CA GLU A 197 0.74 6.51 -9.31
C GLU A 197 0.68 5.99 -10.77
N PRO A 198 -0.47 5.57 -11.32
CA PRO A 198 -0.56 5.20 -12.73
C PRO A 198 -0.56 6.41 -13.68
N THR A 199 -1.25 7.50 -13.34
CA THR A 199 -1.44 8.63 -14.26
C THR A 199 -0.17 9.45 -14.45
N ILE A 200 0.62 9.65 -13.40
CA ILE A 200 1.86 10.42 -13.45
C ILE A 200 2.93 9.68 -14.25
N ALA A 201 2.98 8.35 -14.15
CA ALA A 201 3.88 7.52 -14.93
C ALA A 201 3.61 7.65 -16.43
N ASN A 202 2.34 7.53 -16.84
CA ASN A 202 1.95 7.68 -18.25
C ASN A 202 2.16 9.12 -18.73
N TRP A 203 1.74 10.12 -17.94
CA TRP A 203 1.92 11.52 -18.29
C TRP A 203 3.39 11.93 -18.44
N MET A 204 4.29 11.43 -17.59
CA MET A 204 5.73 11.67 -17.72
C MET A 204 6.33 11.01 -18.96
N LYS A 205 5.90 9.79 -19.32
CA LYS A 205 6.34 9.12 -20.56
C LYS A 205 5.87 9.89 -21.80
N ASP A 206 4.59 10.27 -21.84
CA ASP A 206 3.99 10.88 -23.03
C ASP A 206 4.32 12.36 -23.21
N SER A 207 4.30 13.14 -22.12
CA SER A 207 4.46 14.59 -22.18
C SER A 207 5.91 15.04 -22.00
N MET A 208 6.73 14.26 -21.28
CA MET A 208 8.11 14.63 -20.92
C MET A 208 9.16 13.73 -21.58
N GLY A 209 8.75 12.65 -22.26
CA GLY A 209 9.68 11.70 -22.87
C GLY A 209 10.55 10.97 -21.85
N ALA A 210 10.09 10.87 -20.59
CA ALA A 210 10.85 10.30 -19.49
C ALA A 210 11.07 8.79 -19.69
N SER A 211 12.28 8.34 -19.39
CA SER A 211 12.67 6.94 -19.35
C SER A 211 12.09 6.21 -18.13
N GLU A 212 12.13 4.87 -18.15
CA GLU A 212 11.48 4.04 -17.12
C GLU A 212 12.14 4.23 -15.74
N TRP A 213 13.47 4.36 -15.69
CA TRP A 213 14.20 4.67 -14.46
C TRP A 213 13.89 6.08 -13.94
N GLU A 214 13.72 7.08 -14.82
CA GLU A 214 13.37 8.45 -14.42
C GLU A 214 12.01 8.49 -13.72
N VAL A 215 11.01 7.81 -14.28
CA VAL A 215 9.68 7.66 -13.68
C VAL A 215 9.75 6.99 -12.30
N GLY A 216 10.61 5.99 -12.12
CA GLY A 216 10.86 5.40 -10.80
C GLY A 216 11.56 6.39 -9.85
N LEU A 217 12.54 7.13 -10.36
CA LEU A 217 13.38 8.03 -9.58
C LEU A 217 12.61 9.25 -9.05
N THR A 218 11.50 9.68 -9.68
CA THR A 218 10.68 10.79 -9.14
C THR A 218 10.14 10.53 -7.75
N TRP A 219 9.93 9.26 -7.40
CA TRP A 219 9.41 8.86 -6.09
C TRP A 219 10.50 8.82 -5.01
N LEU A 220 11.77 8.72 -5.41
CA LEU A 220 12.89 8.61 -4.49
C LEU A 220 13.08 9.86 -3.62
N PRO A 221 13.00 11.11 -4.15
CA PRO A 221 13.03 12.28 -3.29
C PRO A 221 11.82 12.38 -2.36
N ALA A 222 10.64 11.91 -2.78
CA ALA A 222 9.41 11.94 -1.97
C ALA A 222 9.47 11.01 -0.74
N PHE A 223 10.38 10.03 -0.77
CA PHE A 223 10.69 9.16 0.37
C PHE A 223 11.16 9.94 1.60
N PHE A 224 12.07 10.91 1.45
CA PHE A 224 12.65 11.63 2.60
C PHE A 224 11.61 12.48 3.35
N PRO A 225 10.77 13.28 2.68
CA PRO A 225 9.65 13.95 3.31
C PRO A 225 8.68 12.96 3.97
N HIS A 226 8.37 11.83 3.37
CA HIS A 226 7.46 10.87 4.00
C HIS A 226 8.00 10.35 5.35
N VAL A 227 9.26 9.90 5.38
CA VAL A 227 9.91 9.41 6.61
C VAL A 227 10.00 10.53 7.65
N LEU A 228 10.35 11.75 7.22
CA LEU A 228 10.35 12.92 8.09
C LEU A 228 8.96 13.19 8.66
N GLY A 229 7.92 13.08 7.83
CA GLY A 229 6.52 13.21 8.23
C GLY A 229 6.16 12.20 9.31
N VAL A 230 6.43 10.91 9.10
CA VAL A 230 6.16 9.85 10.10
C VAL A 230 6.89 10.15 11.42
N TYR A 231 8.18 10.52 11.35
CA TYR A 231 8.96 10.86 12.53
C TYR A 231 8.38 12.06 13.29
N VAL A 232 8.01 13.12 12.56
CA VAL A 232 7.41 14.34 13.11
C VAL A 232 6.06 14.03 13.74
N THR A 233 5.19 13.27 13.05
CA THR A 233 3.87 12.88 13.56
C THR A 233 3.98 12.06 14.84
N VAL A 234 4.89 11.07 14.90
CA VAL A 234 5.11 10.26 16.10
C VAL A 234 5.60 11.12 17.28
N ARG A 235 6.56 12.03 17.03
CA ARG A 235 7.06 12.94 18.09
C ARG A 235 5.99 13.92 18.56
N LEU A 236 5.24 14.53 17.64
CA LEU A 236 4.19 15.47 17.95
C LEU A 236 3.03 14.79 18.68
N ALA A 237 2.62 13.60 18.25
CA ALA A 237 1.58 12.82 18.92
C ALA A 237 1.98 12.45 20.35
N ALA A 238 3.27 12.16 20.60
CA ALA A 238 3.78 11.89 21.95
C ALA A 238 3.85 13.16 22.83
N ALA A 239 4.22 14.30 22.26
CA ALA A 239 4.33 15.57 22.99
C ALA A 239 2.96 16.24 23.24
N TYR A 240 2.06 16.14 22.28
CA TYR A 240 0.77 16.85 22.26
C TYR A 240 -0.37 15.93 21.77
N PRO A 241 -0.80 14.96 22.59
CA PRO A 241 -1.82 13.98 22.19
C PRO A 241 -3.19 14.61 21.89
N HIS A 242 -3.52 15.76 22.48
CA HIS A 242 -4.79 16.45 22.24
C HIS A 242 -4.89 17.14 20.87
N LEU A 243 -3.78 17.30 20.14
CA LEU A 243 -3.70 18.00 18.86
C LEU A 243 -3.71 17.05 17.64
N GLN A 244 -3.96 15.75 17.83
CA GLN A 244 -3.95 14.75 16.75
C GLN A 244 -4.88 15.10 15.58
N TRP A 245 -6.09 15.61 15.87
CA TRP A 245 -7.01 16.06 14.83
C TRP A 245 -6.42 17.20 13.97
N PHE A 246 -5.66 18.10 14.59
CA PHE A 246 -5.05 19.22 13.88
C PHE A 246 -3.96 18.75 12.91
N TYR A 247 -3.16 17.76 13.30
CA TYR A 247 -2.15 17.17 12.43
C TYR A 247 -2.77 16.48 11.22
N GLY A 248 -3.84 15.70 11.41
CA GLY A 248 -4.58 15.09 10.32
C GLY A 248 -5.24 16.11 9.39
N ALA A 249 -5.87 17.16 9.94
CA ALA A 249 -6.44 18.24 9.14
C ALA A 249 -5.38 19.01 8.34
N LEU A 250 -4.21 19.25 8.93
CA LEU A 250 -3.06 19.87 8.27
C LEU A 250 -2.53 18.97 7.15
N GLY A 251 -2.37 17.67 7.40
CA GLY A 251 -1.96 16.69 6.39
C GLY A 251 -2.89 16.68 5.19
N MET A 252 -4.20 16.64 5.42
CA MET A 252 -5.22 16.74 4.38
C MET A 252 -5.14 18.04 3.57
N ALA A 253 -4.91 19.17 4.22
CA ALA A 253 -4.74 20.46 3.54
C ALA A 253 -3.48 20.47 2.66
N ILE A 254 -2.37 19.90 3.14
CA ILE A 254 -1.12 19.78 2.37
C ILE A 254 -1.32 18.87 1.16
N ILE A 255 -2.01 17.74 1.30
CA ILE A 255 -2.32 16.83 0.18
C ILE A 255 -3.16 17.56 -0.86
N GLY A 256 -4.21 18.27 -0.43
CA GLY A 256 -5.10 19.02 -1.33
C GLY A 256 -4.36 20.12 -2.09
N ALA A 257 -3.56 20.93 -1.39
CA ALA A 257 -2.75 21.96 -2.02
C ALA A 257 -1.75 21.37 -3.02
N SER A 258 -1.03 20.32 -2.63
CA SER A 258 -0.01 19.67 -3.48
C SER A 258 -0.63 19.02 -4.71
N SER A 259 -1.81 18.42 -4.58
CA SER A 259 -2.55 17.81 -5.70
C SER A 259 -2.96 18.87 -6.74
N CYS A 260 -3.34 20.08 -6.31
CA CYS A 260 -3.63 21.19 -7.22
C CYS A 260 -2.39 21.72 -7.96
N LEU A 261 -1.18 21.51 -7.44
CA LEU A 261 0.07 21.92 -8.09
C LEU A 261 0.55 20.92 -9.17
N VAL A 262 0.13 19.65 -9.12
CA VAL A 262 0.57 18.62 -10.08
C VAL A 262 0.31 19.02 -11.54
N PRO A 263 -0.89 19.49 -11.93
CA PRO A 263 -1.17 19.86 -13.33
C PRO A 263 -0.39 21.07 -13.84
N ALA A 264 0.16 21.90 -12.93
CA ALA A 264 0.90 23.10 -13.29
C ALA A 264 2.38 22.80 -13.62
N CYS A 265 2.87 21.60 -13.31
CA CYS A 265 4.25 21.21 -13.52
C CYS A 265 4.53 20.93 -15.00
N ARG A 266 5.66 21.44 -15.52
CA ARG A 266 6.07 21.24 -16.93
C ARG A 266 7.38 20.47 -17.09
N ASN A 267 8.12 20.29 -16.00
CA ASN A 267 9.41 19.62 -15.99
C ASN A 267 9.47 18.52 -14.92
N PHE A 268 10.28 17.49 -15.16
CA PHE A 268 10.57 16.39 -14.23
C PHE A 268 10.84 16.86 -12.80
N GLY A 269 11.76 17.80 -12.62
CA GLY A 269 12.12 18.32 -11.29
C GLY A 269 11.00 19.11 -10.60
N GLN A 270 10.06 19.69 -11.35
CA GLN A 270 8.93 20.40 -10.76
C GLN A 270 7.89 19.44 -10.17
N VAL A 271 7.71 18.26 -10.77
CA VAL A 271 6.76 17.22 -10.33
C VAL A 271 7.16 16.59 -9.00
N ILE A 272 8.45 16.57 -8.70
CA ILE A 272 8.98 16.03 -7.43
C ILE A 272 8.46 16.81 -6.22
N ILE A 273 8.32 18.14 -6.33
CA ILE A 273 7.89 19.01 -5.23
C ILE A 273 6.47 18.68 -4.74
N PRO A 274 5.43 18.64 -5.59
CA PRO A 274 4.09 18.25 -5.15
C PRO A 274 4.02 16.79 -4.71
N LEU A 275 4.78 15.87 -5.32
CA LEU A 275 4.88 14.47 -4.85
C LEU A 275 5.39 14.39 -3.40
N CYS A 276 6.44 15.17 -3.08
CA CYS A 276 6.98 15.29 -1.73
C CYS A 276 5.92 15.80 -0.75
N GLY A 277 5.16 16.82 -1.16
CA GLY A 277 4.06 17.38 -0.35
C GLY A 277 2.96 16.38 -0.08
N ILE A 278 2.52 15.62 -1.09
CA ILE A 278 1.52 14.56 -0.96
C ILE A 278 2.01 13.48 0.00
N CYS A 279 3.24 12.99 -0.17
CA CYS A 279 3.77 11.93 0.69
C CYS A 279 3.97 12.40 2.14
N PHE A 280 4.44 13.63 2.36
CA PHE A 280 4.53 14.23 3.70
C PHE A 280 3.15 14.41 4.34
N GLY A 281 2.16 14.88 3.56
CA GLY A 281 0.79 15.05 4.03
C GLY A 281 0.13 13.73 4.41
N ILE A 282 0.36 12.65 3.64
CA ILE A 282 -0.13 11.31 3.98
C ILE A 282 0.48 10.81 5.30
N ALA A 283 1.76 11.09 5.55
CA ALA A 283 2.41 10.71 6.81
C ALA A 283 1.92 11.51 8.04
N LEU A 284 1.23 12.63 7.83
CA LEU A 284 0.63 13.46 8.88
C LEU A 284 -0.78 13.05 9.29
N VAL A 285 -1.50 12.34 8.40
CA VAL A 285 -2.86 11.83 8.59
C VAL A 285 -2.81 10.47 9.28
#